data_AF-A0A7C5ZRS6-F1
#
_entry.id   AF-A0A7C5ZRS6-F1
#
_cell.length_a   1.000
_cell.length_b   1.000
_cell.length_c   1.000
_cell.angle_alpha   90.00
_cell.angle_beta   90.00
_cell.angle_gamma   90.00
#
_symmetry.space_group_name_H-M   'P 1'
#
loop_
_entity.id
_entity.type
_entity.pdbx_description
1 polymer ?
#
loop_
_entity_poly.entity_id
_entity_poly.type
_entity_poly.pdbx_seq_one_letter_code
_entity_poly.pdbx_strand_id
1 'polypeptide(L)' 'MVKALRIIAADFSSAILNEKFQPQSVVAAAAVLVNPPYREPKAFLAKSIFEDVKASHNLFYMK' A
#
# COMPACT_ATOMS: atom_id res chain seq x y z
N MET A 1 18.80 -27.37 -6.73
CA MET A 1 17.47 -26.79 -6.46
C MET A 1 17.63 -25.32 -6.15
N VAL A 2 16.99 -24.42 -6.90
CA VAL A 2 16.94 -22.99 -6.57
C VAL A 2 15.83 -22.79 -5.54
N LYS A 3 16.17 -22.25 -4.36
CA LYS A 3 15.16 -21.88 -3.36
C LYS A 3 14.40 -20.69 -3.88
N ALA A 4 13.09 -20.84 -4.03
CA ALA A 4 12.26 -19.76 -4.53
C ALA A 4 12.09 -18.67 -3.45
N LEU A 5 12.13 -17.40 -3.87
CA LEU A 5 12.13 -16.26 -2.96
C LEU A 5 10.72 -15.98 -2.44
N ARG A 6 10.63 -15.46 -1.21
CA ARG A 6 9.39 -14.91 -0.66
C ARG A 6 9.60 -13.42 -0.46
N ILE A 7 8.68 -12.60 -0.94
CA ILE A 7 8.84 -11.16 -1.05
C ILE A 7 7.78 -10.47 -0.20
N ILE A 8 8.18 -9.48 0.58
CA ILE A 8 7.26 -8.55 1.22
C ILE A 8 7.35 -7.21 0.50
N ALA A 9 6.21 -6.65 0.10
CA ALA A 9 6.09 -5.32 -0.49
C ALA A 9 5.00 -4.53 0.21
N ALA A 10 5.08 -3.20 0.20
CA ALA A 10 4.04 -2.34 0.75
C ALA A 10 3.75 -1.15 -0.18
N ASP A 11 2.49 -0.74 -0.25
CA ASP A 11 2.03 0.36 -1.10
C ASP A 11 0.76 1.05 -0.54
N PHE A 12 0.46 2.23 -1.07
CA PHE A 12 -0.71 3.03 -0.78
C PHE A 12 -1.41 3.39 -2.09
N SER A 13 -2.52 2.73 -2.43
CA SER A 13 -3.14 2.87 -3.76
C SER A 13 -4.47 3.63 -3.78
N SER A 14 -5.16 3.70 -2.64
CA SER A 14 -6.52 4.25 -2.56
C SER A 14 -6.56 5.67 -2.02
N ALA A 15 -7.35 6.54 -2.66
CA ALA A 15 -7.53 7.93 -2.25
C ALA A 15 -9.02 8.37 -2.30
N ILE A 16 -9.41 9.27 -1.39
CA ILE A 16 -10.67 10.02 -1.51
C ILE A 16 -10.43 11.15 -2.51
N LEU A 17 -11.37 11.31 -3.44
CA LEU A 17 -11.33 12.34 -4.48
C LEU A 17 -12.41 13.39 -4.24
N ASN A 18 -12.15 14.63 -4.64
CA ASN A 18 -13.18 15.67 -4.70
C ASN A 18 -14.05 15.56 -5.96
N GLU A 19 -15.04 16.44 -6.09
CA GLU A 19 -15.97 16.51 -7.23
C GLU A 19 -15.28 16.74 -8.60
N LYS A 20 -14.02 17.17 -8.59
CA LYS A 20 -13.20 17.38 -9.79
C LYS A 20 -12.24 16.21 -10.05
N PHE A 21 -12.43 15.07 -9.39
CA PHE A 21 -11.55 13.90 -9.45
C PHE A 21 -10.11 14.15 -8.99
N GLN A 22 -9.89 15.17 -8.16
CA GLN A 22 -8.58 15.45 -7.59
C GLN A 22 -8.42 14.73 -6.24
N PRO A 23 -7.26 14.12 -5.96
CA PRO A 23 -7.06 13.43 -4.70
C PRO A 23 -7.02 14.41 -3.53
N GLN A 24 -7.71 14.07 -2.45
CA GLN A 24 -7.75 14.82 -1.19
C GLN A 24 -6.99 14.11 -0.09
N SER A 25 -7.13 12.79 0.01
CA SER A 25 -6.45 12.01 1.04
C SER A 25 -6.16 10.59 0.61
N VAL A 26 -5.05 10.02 1.06
CA VAL A 26 -4.75 8.59 0.94
C VAL A 26 -5.41 7.86 2.11
N VAL A 27 -6.19 6.83 1.83
CA VAL A 27 -7.03 6.21 2.86
C VAL A 27 -6.40 5.00 3.53
N ALA A 28 -5.54 4.26 2.83
CA ALA A 28 -5.03 3.01 3.33
C ALA A 28 -3.64 2.69 2.79
N ALA A 29 -2.95 1.88 3.59
CA ALA A 29 -1.68 1.28 3.30
C ALA A 29 -1.81 -0.24 3.41
N ALA A 30 -1.16 -0.98 2.52
CA ALA A 30 -1.13 -2.43 2.61
C ALA A 30 0.28 -2.96 2.40
N ALA A 31 0.66 -3.95 3.22
CA ALA A 31 1.84 -4.77 3.01
C ALA A 31 1.40 -6.20 2.65
N VAL A 32 2.04 -6.80 1.66
CA VAL A 32 1.71 -8.13 1.15
C VAL A 32 2.93 -9.05 1.15
N LEU A 33 2.73 -10.30 1.54
CA LEU A 33 3.69 -11.39 1.34
C LEU A 33 3.33 -12.13 0.06
N VAL A 34 4.25 -12.18 -0.88
CA VAL A 34 4.08 -12.86 -2.17
C VAL A 34 5.10 -14.00 -2.29
N ASN A 35 4.61 -15.16 -2.69
CA ASN A 35 5.39 -16.36 -2.96
C ASN A 35 5.28 -16.71 -4.45
N PRO A 36 6.16 -17.56 -5.01
CA PRO A 36 6.01 -18.09 -6.37
C PRO A 36 4.63 -18.73 -6.55
N PRO A 37 3.98 -18.57 -7.72
CA PRO A 37 4.47 -17.93 -8.95
C PRO A 37 4.30 -16.40 -8.99
N TYR A 38 4.23 -15.76 -7.82
CA TYR A 38 4.21 -14.31 -7.64
C TYR A 38 3.00 -13.58 -8.22
N ARG A 39 1.83 -14.23 -8.22
CA ARG A 39 0.59 -13.67 -8.79
C ARG A 39 -0.33 -13.00 -7.78
N GLU A 40 -0.33 -13.50 -6.54
CA GLU A 40 -1.27 -13.05 -5.52
C GLU A 40 -0.62 -13.05 -4.12
N PRO A 41 -1.11 -12.20 -3.20
CA PRO A 41 -0.65 -12.21 -1.82
C PRO A 41 -1.03 -13.52 -1.13
N LYS A 42 -0.07 -14.16 -0.47
CA LYS A 42 -0.33 -15.27 0.46
C LYS A 42 -0.80 -14.78 1.82
N ALA A 43 -0.37 -13.59 2.22
CA ALA A 43 -0.80 -12.91 3.43
C ALA A 43 -0.70 -11.40 3.23
N PHE A 44 -1.46 -10.63 4.01
CA PHE A 44 -1.42 -9.17 3.97
C PHE A 44 -1.65 -8.55 5.35
N LEU A 45 -1.17 -7.32 5.51
CA LEU A 45 -1.51 -6.41 6.60
C LEU A 45 -2.00 -5.12 5.97
N ALA A 46 -3.17 -4.63 6.40
CA ALA A 46 -3.72 -3.37 5.92
C ALA A 46 -3.98 -2.43 7.10
N LYS A 47 -3.68 -1.13 6.91
CA LYS A 47 -3.89 -0.08 7.89
C LYS A 47 -4.58 1.10 7.22
N SER A 48 -5.66 1.59 7.81
CA SER A 48 -6.27 2.86 7.42
C SER A 48 -5.40 4.01 7.92
N ILE A 49 -5.10 4.97 7.06
CA ILE A 49 -4.22 6.12 7.38
C ILE A 49 -4.88 7.48 7.22
N PHE A 50 -5.84 7.65 6.31
CA PHE A 50 -6.58 8.91 6.07
C PHE A 50 -5.70 10.19 6.11
N GLU A 51 -4.61 10.19 5.36
CA GLU A 51 -3.64 11.29 5.32
C GLU A 51 -3.92 12.26 4.16
N ASP A 52 -3.88 13.57 4.41
CA ASP A 52 -4.06 14.60 3.38
C ASP A 52 -2.89 14.56 2.39
N VAL A 53 -3.18 14.57 1.09
CA VAL A 53 -2.15 14.54 0.04
C VAL A 53 -1.22 15.76 0.06
N LYS A 54 -1.63 16.87 0.67
CA LYS A 54 -0.79 18.07 0.86
C LYS A 54 0.19 17.93 2.02
N ALA A 55 -0.08 17.05 2.99
CA ALA A 55 0.80 16.72 4.11
C ALA A 55 1.77 15.55 3.78
N SER A 56 1.89 15.19 2.51
CA SER A 56 2.40 13.91 2.03
C SER A 56 3.88 13.59 2.28
N HIS A 57 4.65 14.50 2.87
CA HIS A 57 5.99 14.17 3.40
C HIS A 57 5.97 13.05 4.46
N ASN A 58 4.81 12.76 5.06
CA ASN A 58 4.62 11.71 6.06
C ASN A 58 4.27 10.32 5.50
N LEU A 59 3.92 10.20 4.21
CA LEU A 59 3.47 8.92 3.63
C LEU A 59 4.56 7.83 3.62
N PHE A 60 5.83 8.19 3.71
CA PHE A 60 6.94 7.23 3.76
C PHE A 60 7.17 6.61 5.15
N TYR A 61 6.60 7.19 6.22
CA TYR A 61 6.83 6.74 7.59
C TYR A 61 5.62 5.95 8.10
N MET A 62 5.48 4.69 7.66
CA MET A 62 4.64 3.74 8.38
C MET A 62 5.31 3.39 9.71
N LYS A 63 4.93 4.11 10.76
CA LYS A 63 5.26 3.80 12.15
C LYS A 63 4.28 2.77 12.73
#